data_AF-A0A9Q4MHH2-F1
#
_entry.id   AF-A0A9Q4MHH2-F1
#
_cell.length_a   1.000
_cell.length_b   1.000
_cell.length_c   1.000
_cell.angle_alpha   90.00
_cell.angle_beta   90.00
_cell.angle_gamma   90.00
#
_symmetry.space_group_name_H-M   'P 1'
#
loop_
_entity.id
_entity.type
_entity.pdbx_description
1 polymer ?
#
loop_
_entity_poly.entity_id
_entity_poly.type
_entity_poly.pdbx_seq_one_letter_code
_entity_poly.pdbx_strand_id
1 'polypeptide(L)'
;MNEPIAINVACQLVGGQSALAGLLGVSSPTVNQWCNGVRPVPAERCPSIERATSGEVTCEELRPDVDWEYLRGAAAAGQAESGACITDHRPEASNAAA
;
A
#
# COMPACT_ATOMS: atom_id res chain seq x y z
N MET A 1 -18.95 -9.44 8.54
CA MET A 1 -18.99 -8.87 7.18
C MET A 1 -18.16 -7.60 7.24
N ASN A 2 -16.86 -7.69 6.97
CA ASN A 2 -16.03 -6.49 6.80
C ASN A 2 -16.16 -6.08 5.34
N GLU A 3 -17.21 -5.32 5.10
CA GLU A 3 -17.65 -4.98 3.76
C GLU A 3 -16.66 -3.98 3.14
N PRO A 4 -16.35 -4.08 1.83
CA PRO A 4 -15.45 -3.17 1.10
C PRO A 4 -15.96 -1.72 1.00
N ILE A 5 -16.86 -1.31 1.89
CA ILE A 5 -17.42 0.03 2.00
C ILE A 5 -16.30 1.04 2.23
N ALA A 6 -15.34 0.79 3.12
CA ALA A 6 -14.28 1.75 3.44
C ALA A 6 -13.45 2.15 2.19
N ILE A 7 -13.04 1.17 1.37
CA ILE A 7 -12.27 1.47 0.14
C ILE A 7 -13.15 2.13 -0.93
N ASN A 8 -14.44 1.80 -1.00
CA ASN A 8 -15.38 2.46 -1.91
C ASN A 8 -15.65 3.91 -1.50
N VAL A 9 -15.79 4.19 -0.20
CA VAL A 9 -15.91 5.55 0.35
C VAL A 9 -14.64 6.34 0.07
N ALA A 10 -13.46 5.74 0.32
CA ALA A 10 -12.18 6.36 -0.02
C ALA A 10 -12.11 6.73 -1.51
N CYS A 11 -12.55 5.82 -2.40
CA CYS A 11 -12.65 6.12 -3.83
C CYS A 11 -13.59 7.30 -4.10
N GLN A 12 -14.76 7.37 -3.47
CA GLN A 12 -15.70 8.48 -3.68
C GLN A 12 -15.14 9.82 -3.23
N LEU A 13 -14.44 9.86 -2.09
CA LEU A 13 -13.83 11.08 -1.54
C LEU A 13 -12.75 11.66 -2.44
N VAL A 14 -11.92 10.80 -3.04
CA VAL A 14 -10.81 11.25 -3.90
C VAL A 14 -11.21 11.48 -5.37
N GLY A 15 -12.46 11.21 -5.74
CA GLY A 15 -12.96 11.40 -7.11
C GLY A 15 -12.95 10.15 -8.01
N GLY A 16 -12.81 8.97 -7.42
CA GLY A 16 -13.03 7.66 -8.05
C GLY A 16 -11.88 6.67 -7.90
N GLN A 17 -12.11 5.43 -8.34
CA GLN A 17 -11.09 4.35 -8.31
C GLN A 17 -9.82 4.73 -9.07
N SER A 18 -9.94 5.39 -10.23
CA SER A 18 -8.79 5.82 -11.03
C SER A 18 -7.99 6.94 -10.37
N ALA A 19 -8.67 7.88 -9.70
CA ALA A 19 -8.01 8.94 -8.95
C ALA A 19 -7.24 8.37 -7.76
N LEU A 20 -7.87 7.45 -7.01
CA LEU A 20 -7.22 6.73 -5.92
C LEU A 20 -6.00 5.93 -6.41
N ALA A 21 -6.14 5.22 -7.54
CA ALA A 21 -5.05 4.46 -8.15
C ALA A 21 -3.85 5.36 -8.49
N GLY A 22 -4.11 6.53 -9.08
CA GLY A 22 -3.10 7.53 -9.40
C GLY A 22 -2.40 8.08 -8.16
N LEU A 23 -3.16 8.40 -7.10
CA LEU A 23 -2.60 8.88 -5.82
C LEU A 23 -1.71 7.85 -5.13
N LEU A 24 -2.10 6.57 -5.21
CA LEU A 24 -1.38 5.47 -4.58
C LEU A 24 -0.23 4.91 -5.44
N GLY A 25 -0.15 5.31 -6.72
CA GLY A 25 0.79 4.75 -7.69
C GLY A 25 0.54 3.26 -7.96
N VAL A 26 -0.72 2.82 -7.90
CA VAL A 26 -1.12 1.44 -8.20
C VAL A 26 -1.96 1.38 -9.47
N SER A 27 -2.15 0.18 -10.01
CA SER A 27 -3.00 0.01 -11.18
C SER A 27 -4.49 0.08 -10.81
N SER A 28 -5.35 0.65 -11.67
CA SER A 28 -6.79 0.68 -11.46
C SER A 28 -7.42 -0.72 -11.21
N PRO A 29 -6.99 -1.80 -11.89
CA PRO A 29 -7.44 -3.16 -11.56
C PRO A 29 -7.11 -3.58 -10.13
N THR A 30 -5.99 -3.11 -9.56
CA THR A 30 -5.63 -3.38 -8.16
C THR A 30 -6.65 -2.78 -7.21
N VAL A 31 -7.05 -1.51 -7.44
CA VAL A 31 -8.09 -0.86 -6.64
C VAL A 31 -9.43 -1.58 -6.79
N ASN A 32 -9.77 -2.00 -8.00
CA ASN A 32 -10.98 -2.78 -8.25
C ASN A 32 -11.00 -4.13 -7.51
N GLN A 33 -9.87 -4.83 -7.43
CA GLN A 33 -9.76 -6.07 -6.65
C GLN A 33 -9.98 -5.83 -5.15
N TRP A 34 -9.57 -4.67 -4.63
CA TRP A 34 -9.84 -4.27 -3.25
C TRP A 34 -11.33 -3.96 -3.04
N CYS A 35 -11.94 -3.19 -3.94
CA CYS A 35 -13.37 -2.87 -3.87
C CYS A 35 -14.27 -4.10 -3.99
N ASN A 36 -13.86 -5.12 -4.73
CA ASN A 36 -14.59 -6.38 -4.88
C ASN A 36 -14.26 -7.41 -3.79
N GLY A 37 -13.34 -7.11 -2.87
CA GLY A 37 -12.91 -8.05 -1.83
C GLY A 37 -12.15 -9.27 -2.36
N VAL A 38 -11.74 -9.28 -3.64
CA VAL A 38 -10.91 -10.35 -4.23
C VAL A 38 -9.56 -10.40 -3.55
N ARG A 39 -9.01 -9.23 -3.19
CA ARG A 39 -7.76 -9.10 -2.45
C ARG A 39 -7.92 -8.04 -1.36
N PRO A 40 -7.47 -8.29 -0.12
CA PRO A 40 -7.46 -7.25 0.92
C PRO A 40 -6.41 -6.18 0.60
N VAL A 41 -6.66 -4.96 1.10
CA VAL A 41 -5.69 -3.86 1.03
C VAL A 41 -4.46 -4.23 1.89
N PRO A 42 -3.24 -4.15 1.34
CA PRO A 42 -2.01 -4.37 2.12
C PRO A 42 -1.88 -3.34 3.23
N ALA A 43 -1.42 -3.76 4.41
CA ALA A 43 -1.29 -2.87 5.57
C ALA A 43 -0.33 -1.68 5.29
N GLU A 44 0.70 -1.90 4.47
CA GLU A 44 1.65 -0.86 4.06
C GLU A 44 1.01 0.29 3.26
N ARG A 45 -0.16 0.05 2.65
CA ARG A 45 -0.88 1.03 1.81
C ARG A 45 -1.99 1.75 2.58
N CYS A 46 -2.46 1.21 3.70
CA CYS A 46 -3.51 1.85 4.50
C CYS A 46 -3.17 3.29 4.90
N PRO A 47 -1.94 3.61 5.38
CA PRO A 47 -1.58 5.00 5.70
C PRO A 47 -1.58 5.93 4.49
N SER A 48 -1.29 5.42 3.29
CA SER A 48 -1.37 6.20 2.06
C SER A 48 -2.80 6.52 1.68
N ILE A 49 -3.73 5.58 1.90
CA ILE A 49 -5.17 5.79 1.65
C ILE A 49 -5.71 6.81 2.65
N GLU A 50 -5.42 6.64 3.94
CA GLU A 50 -5.86 7.57 5.00
C GLU A 50 -5.41 9.00 4.72
N ARG A 51 -4.16 9.18 4.27
CA ARG A 51 -3.65 10.51 3.84
C ARG A 51 -4.35 11.04 2.60
N ALA A 52 -4.64 10.18 1.61
CA ALA A 52 -5.35 10.59 0.41
C ALA A 52 -6.79 11.03 0.71
N THR A 53 -7.42 10.42 1.72
CA THR A 53 -8.77 10.77 2.19
C THR A 53 -8.77 11.84 3.30
N SER A 54 -7.63 12.48 3.59
CA SER A 54 -7.50 13.48 4.66
C SER A 54 -7.94 12.99 6.06
N GLY A 55 -7.82 11.69 6.33
CA GLY A 55 -8.22 11.08 7.61
C GLY A 55 -9.69 10.66 7.72
N GLU A 56 -10.51 10.85 6.67
CA GLU A 56 -11.92 10.42 6.66
C GLU A 56 -12.09 8.90 6.67
N VAL A 57 -11.13 8.16 6.14
CA VAL A 57 -11.09 6.68 6.18
C VAL A 57 -9.82 6.28 6.91
N THR A 58 -9.97 5.63 8.06
CA THR A 58 -8.82 5.20 8.88
C THR A 58 -8.28 3.84 8.45
N CYS A 59 -7.03 3.55 8.81
CA CYS A 59 -6.46 2.21 8.61
C CYS A 59 -7.29 1.10 9.26
N GLU A 60 -7.94 1.38 10.40
CA GLU A 60 -8.77 0.46 11.16
C GLU A 60 -10.07 0.11 10.42
N GLU A 61 -10.68 1.08 9.73
CA GLU A 61 -11.86 0.83 8.88
C GLU A 61 -11.52 0.03 7.63
N LEU A 62 -10.34 0.27 7.04
CA LEU A 62 -9.86 -0.48 5.87
C LEU A 62 -9.56 -1.94 6.21
N ARG A 63 -8.96 -2.19 7.37
CA ARG A 63 -8.50 -3.52 7.81
C ARG A 63 -8.71 -3.67 9.31
N PRO A 64 -9.94 -3.98 9.75
CA PRO A 64 -10.21 -4.29 11.15
C PRO A 64 -9.67 -5.67 11.57
N ASP A 65 -9.23 -6.50 10.62
CA ASP A 65 -8.55 -7.78 10.91
C ASP A 65 -7.12 -7.57 11.45
N VAL A 66 -6.59 -6.36 11.38
CA VAL A 66 -5.21 -6.02 11.78
C VAL A 66 -5.27 -5.14 13.03
N ASP A 67 -4.49 -5.51 14.04
CA ASP A 67 -4.31 -4.70 15.24
C ASP A 67 -3.31 -3.56 14.96
N TRP A 68 -3.87 -2.40 14.59
CA TRP A 68 -3.11 -1.20 14.27
C TRP A 68 -2.49 -0.52 15.49
N GLU A 69 -3.08 -0.69 16.68
CA GLU A 69 -2.51 -0.17 17.93
C GLU A 69 -1.21 -0.91 18.25
N TYR A 70 -1.20 -2.24 18.10
CA TYR A 70 0.01 -3.04 18.28
C TYR A 70 1.10 -2.66 17.27
N LEU A 71 0.76 -2.48 15.98
CA LEU A 71 1.72 -2.07 14.96
C LEU A 71 2.33 -0.68 15.22
N ARG A 72 1.52 0.27 15.70
CA ARG A 72 1.98 1.62 16.05
C ARG A 72 2.93 1.58 17.26
N GLY A 73 2.65 0.72 18.25
CA GLY A 73 3.53 0.49 19.39
C GLY A 73 4.85 -0.20 19.02
N ALA A 74 4.80 -1.18 18.11
CA ALA A 74 5.99 -1.91 17.66
C ALA A 74 6.95 -1.05 16.83
N ALA A 75 6.43 -0.11 16.01
CA ALA A 75 7.26 0.80 15.22
C ALA A 75 8.18 1.69 16.07
N ALA A 76 7.77 2.03 17.30
CA ALA A 76 8.59 2.81 18.23
C ALA A 76 9.78 2.01 18.82
N ALA A 77 9.76 0.67 18.73
CA ALA A 77 10.74 -0.20 19.38
C ALA A 77 11.80 -0.79 18.43
N GLY A 78 11.72 -0.57 17.11
CA GLY A 78 12.48 -1.34 16.11
C GLY A 78 13.09 -0.57 14.94
N GLN A 79 13.60 0.65 15.15
CA GLN A 79 14.41 1.36 14.14
C GLN A 79 15.84 1.59 14.62
N ALA A 80 16.61 0.50 14.68
CA ALA A 80 18.03 0.48 14.43
C ALA A 80 18.29 -0.76 13.55
N GLU A 81 19.29 -0.71 12.65
CA GLU A 81 19.73 -1.80 11.76
C GLU A 81 18.87 -1.94 10.49
N SER A 82 19.32 -1.79 9.23
CA SER A 82 20.62 -1.67 8.56
C SER A 82 20.32 -1.13 7.14
N GLY A 83 21.10 -0.26 6.49
CA GLY A 83 22.53 -0.43 6.26
C GLY A 83 22.80 -1.56 5.25
N ALA A 84 22.43 -1.40 3.97
CA ALA A 84 22.98 -2.23 2.90
C ALA A 84 22.96 -1.50 1.55
N CYS A 85 24.10 -0.88 1.22
CA CYS A 85 24.49 -0.63 -0.15
C CYS A 85 24.79 -1.98 -0.83
N ILE A 86 23.91 -2.44 -1.72
CA ILE A 86 24.29 -3.44 -2.74
C ILE A 86 23.98 -2.87 -4.13
N THR A 87 24.87 -2.03 -4.64
CA THR A 87 25.03 -1.95 -6.09
C THR A 87 25.78 -3.21 -6.51
N ASP A 88 25.05 -4.28 -6.83
CA ASP A 88 25.59 -5.34 -7.67
C ASP A 88 25.61 -4.81 -9.11
N HIS A 89 26.71 -4.15 -9.45
CA HIS A 89 27.06 -3.83 -10.81
C HIS A 89 27.68 -5.10 -11.40
N ARG A 90 26.86 -5.97 -12.00
CA ARG A 90 27.34 -7.16 -12.71
C ARG A 90 28.07 -6.74 -13.98
N PRO A 91 29.40 -6.93 -14.12
CA PRO A 91 30.05 -6.78 -15.41
C PRO A 91 29.90 -8.10 -16.16
N GLU A 92 29.11 -8.13 -17.23
CA GLU A 92 29.11 -9.27 -18.14
C GLU A 92 30.19 -9.04 -19.20
N ALA A 93 31.26 -9.83 -19.09
CA ALA A 93 32.39 -9.82 -19.99
C ALA A 93 31.99 -10.37 -21.37
N SER A 94 32.50 -9.69 -22.41
CA SER A 94 33.17 -10.26 -23.60
C SER A 94 32.62 -11.57 -24.19
N ASN A 95 32.09 -11.50 -25.41
CA ASN A 95 32.62 -12.36 -26.47
C ASN A 95 32.40 -11.80 -27.89
N ALA A 96 33.40 -12.07 -28.72
CA ALA A 96 33.54 -11.76 -30.13
C ALA A 96 32.63 -12.62 -31.02
N ALA A 97 32.25 -12.08 -32.18
CA ALA A 97 32.14 -12.84 -33.42
C ALA A 97 32.30 -11.87 -34.60
N ALA A 98 33.30 -12.20 -35.42
CA ALA A 98 33.60 -11.63 -36.72
C ALA A 98 32.62 -12.14 -37.80
#